data_AF-A0A8J6C1Y2-F1
#
_entry.id   AF-A0A8J6C1Y2-F1
#
_cell.length_a   1.000
_cell.length_b   1.000
_cell.length_c   1.000
_cell.angle_alpha   90.00
_cell.angle_beta   90.00
_cell.angle_gamma   90.00
#
_symmetry.space_group_name_H-M   'P 1'
#
loop_
_entity.id
_entity.type
_entity.pdbx_description
1 polymer ?
#
loop_
_entity_poly.entity_id
_entity_poly.type
_entity_poly.pdbx_seq_one_letter_code
_entity_poly.pdbx_strand_id
1 'polypeptide(L)'
;MDLPVCLIENSADGKMQVNAEAINILSQITEPVVVVAIVGLYRTGKSYLMNKLAGSQKGFALGATVQAQTKGIWMRCLPHPTMAGHTLVVLDTEGLGDVEKVSQQPEVN
;
A
#
# COMPACT_ATOMS: atom_id res chain seq x y z
N MET A 1 -6.79 -14.16 2.38
CA MET A 1 -6.38 -13.69 1.04
C MET A 1 -4.94 -13.25 1.18
N ASP A 2 -4.01 -13.95 0.53
CA ASP A 2 -2.62 -13.88 0.97
C ASP A 2 -1.81 -12.79 0.25
N LEU A 3 -2.33 -12.17 -0.81
CA LEU A 3 -1.60 -11.20 -1.62
C LEU A 3 -2.09 -9.77 -1.37
N PRO A 4 -1.19 -8.77 -1.48
CA PRO A 4 -1.58 -7.37 -1.43
C PRO A 4 -2.50 -6.98 -2.59
N VAL A 5 -3.42 -6.06 -2.31
CA VAL A 5 -4.36 -5.48 -3.27
C VAL A 5 -4.20 -3.96 -3.25
N CYS A 6 -4.19 -3.31 -4.42
CA CYS A 6 -4.18 -1.86 -4.50
C CYS A 6 -5.49 -1.31 -3.93
N LEU A 7 -5.43 -0.44 -2.92
CA LEU A 7 -6.59 0.19 -2.29
C LEU A 7 -6.90 1.55 -2.93
N ILE A 8 -5.87 2.36 -3.11
CA ILE A 8 -5.97 3.66 -3.78
C ILE A 8 -4.96 3.67 -4.91
N GLU A 9 -5.42 3.84 -6.14
CA GLU A 9 -4.59 4.02 -7.31
C GLU A 9 -4.44 5.51 -7.66
N ASN A 10 -3.35 5.85 -8.33
CA ASN A 10 -3.18 7.17 -8.94
C ASN A 10 -3.52 7.07 -10.42
N SER A 11 -4.54 7.80 -10.85
CA SER A 11 -4.87 7.91 -12.27
C SER A 11 -3.87 8.79 -13.00
N ALA A 12 -3.84 8.66 -14.33
CA ALA A 12 -2.92 9.40 -15.19
C ALA A 12 -3.08 10.93 -15.11
N ASP A 13 -4.25 11.42 -14.67
CA ASP A 13 -4.55 12.84 -14.45
C ASP A 13 -4.18 13.32 -13.03
N GLY A 14 -3.46 12.51 -12.26
CA GLY A 14 -3.01 12.85 -10.91
C GLY A 14 -4.09 12.72 -9.83
N LYS A 15 -5.30 12.26 -10.16
CA LYS A 15 -6.34 12.00 -9.16
C LYS A 15 -6.09 10.67 -8.45
N MET A 16 -6.63 10.58 -7.23
CA MET A 16 -6.67 9.34 -6.47
C MET A 16 -8.02 8.67 -6.68
N GLN A 17 -8.00 7.38 -7.01
CA GLN A 17 -9.21 6.57 -7.19
C GLN A 17 -9.18 5.37 -6.25
N VAL A 18 -10.33 5.02 -5.70
CA VAL A 18 -10.47 3.88 -4.81
C VAL A 18 -10.73 2.63 -5.64
N ASN A 19 -9.99 1.56 -5.38
CA ASN A 19 -10.20 0.28 -6.06
C ASN A 19 -11.44 -0.42 -5.51
N ALA A 20 -12.42 -0.68 -6.38
CA ALA A 20 -13.67 -1.36 -6.03
C ALA A 20 -13.46 -2.79 -5.48
N GLU A 21 -12.45 -3.52 -5.97
CA GLU A 21 -12.10 -4.84 -5.45
C GLU A 21 -11.64 -4.76 -3.99
N ALA A 22 -10.81 -3.76 -3.67
CA ALA A 22 -10.35 -3.53 -2.30
C ALA A 22 -11.51 -3.19 -1.37
N ILE A 23 -12.47 -2.37 -1.81
CA ILE A 23 -13.68 -2.07 -1.03
C ILE A 23 -14.52 -3.32 -0.82
N ASN A 24 -14.70 -4.16 -1.84
CA ASN A 24 -15.42 -5.43 -1.70
C ASN A 24 -14.75 -6.34 -0.66
N ILE A 25 -13.42 -6.45 -0.67
CA ILE A 25 -12.67 -7.23 0.33
C ILE A 25 -12.89 -6.64 1.74
N LEU A 26 -12.74 -5.33 1.92
CA LEU A 26 -12.94 -4.68 3.21
C LEU A 26 -14.38 -4.83 3.73
N SER A 27 -15.37 -4.81 2.84
CA SER A 27 -16.79 -4.97 3.19
C SER A 27 -17.14 -6.35 3.74
N GLN A 28 -16.30 -7.37 3.47
CA GLN A 28 -16.48 -8.74 3.96
C GLN A 28 -15.84 -8.97 5.33
N ILE A 29 -15.05 -8.02 5.84
CA ILE A 29 -14.43 -8.11 7.17
C ILE A 29 -15.47 -7.71 8.21
N THR A 30 -15.81 -8.65 9.09
CA THR A 30 -16.81 -8.44 10.16
C THR A 30 -16.18 -8.29 11.54
N GLU A 31 -14.93 -8.72 11.65
CA GLU A 31 -14.09 -8.64 12.82
C GLU A 31 -13.59 -7.21 13.09
N PRO A 32 -13.25 -6.86 14.35
CA PRO A 32 -12.53 -5.63 14.62
C PRO A 32 -11.20 -5.58 13.87
N VAL A 33 -10.89 -4.39 13.34
CA VAL A 33 -9.72 -4.17 12.48
C VAL A 33 -8.64 -3.39 13.22
N VAL A 34 -7.40 -3.86 13.09
CA VAL A 34 -6.18 -3.15 13.48
C VAL A 34 -5.47 -2.73 12.20
N VAL A 35 -5.21 -1.43 12.04
CA VAL A 35 -4.55 -0.90 10.84
C VAL A 35 -3.13 -0.46 11.17
N VAL A 36 -2.15 -0.93 10.40
CA VAL A 36 -0.76 -0.46 10.46
C VAL A 36 -0.40 0.11 9.09
N ALA A 37 -0.02 1.38 9.04
CA ALA A 37 0.40 2.05 7.81
C ALA A 37 1.85 2.49 7.89
N ILE A 38 2.54 2.47 6.75
CA ILE A 38 3.91 3.01 6.62
C ILE A 38 3.96 4.07 5.53
N VAL A 39 4.67 5.17 5.81
CA VAL A 39 4.91 6.27 4.88
C VAL A 39 6.37 6.69 4.95
N GLY A 40 6.88 7.30 3.88
CA GLY A 40 8.25 7.80 3.84
C GLY A 40 8.78 7.89 2.42
N LEU A 41 10.01 8.41 2.29
CA LEU A 41 10.66 8.61 1.00
C LEU A 41 10.70 7.33 0.16
N TYR A 42 10.75 7.49 -1.16
CA TYR A 42 10.98 6.38 -2.07
C TYR A 42 12.28 5.62 -1.71
N ARG A 43 12.27 4.29 -1.90
CA ARG A 43 13.43 3.41 -1.72
C ARG A 43 14.02 3.28 -0.30
N THR A 44 13.26 3.61 0.75
CA THR A 44 13.69 3.45 2.16
C THR A 44 13.35 2.08 2.78
N GLY A 45 12.95 1.09 1.98
CA GLY A 45 12.67 -0.27 2.47
C GLY A 45 11.30 -0.47 3.13
N LYS A 46 10.33 0.43 2.89
CA LYS A 46 8.97 0.34 3.45
C LYS A 46 8.29 -1.01 3.19
N SER A 47 8.17 -1.40 1.93
CA SER A 47 7.56 -2.68 1.51
C SER A 47 8.27 -3.90 2.11
N TYR A 48 9.59 -3.81 2.26
CA TYR A 48 10.39 -4.85 2.94
C TYR A 48 9.99 -4.97 4.42
N LEU A 49 9.92 -3.86 5.14
CA LEU A 49 9.50 -3.85 6.54
C LEU A 49 8.06 -4.35 6.71
N MET A 50 7.15 -3.98 5.81
CA MET A 50 5.76 -4.43 5.85
C MET A 50 5.61 -5.93 5.56
N ASN A 51 6.45 -6.50 4.69
CA ASN A 51 6.51 -7.95 4.49
C ASN A 51 7.01 -8.68 5.75
N LYS A 52 7.99 -8.11 6.47
CA LYS A 52 8.44 -8.65 7.76
C LYS A 52 7.34 -8.59 8.81
N LEU A 53 6.61 -7.47 8.90
CA LEU A 53 5.46 -7.32 9.80
C LEU A 53 4.36 -8.35 9.49
N ALA A 54 4.08 -8.57 8.21
CA ALA A 54 3.08 -9.53 7.75
C ALA A 54 3.53 -11.00 7.84
N GLY A 55 4.72 -11.29 8.40
CA GLY A 55 5.23 -12.64 8.58
C GLY A 55 5.43 -13.44 7.29
N SER A 56 5.56 -12.78 6.13
CA SER A 56 5.57 -13.45 4.83
C SER A 56 6.59 -12.84 3.86
N GLN A 57 7.31 -13.71 3.16
CA GLN A 57 8.27 -13.34 2.11
C GLN A 57 7.61 -13.10 0.74
N LYS A 58 6.33 -13.48 0.59
CA LYS A 58 5.50 -13.24 -0.61
C LYS A 58 4.41 -12.25 -0.22
N GLY A 59 4.68 -10.97 -0.39
CA GLY A 59 3.78 -9.87 0.00
C GLY A 59 3.90 -8.70 -0.96
N PHE A 60 4.08 -7.49 -0.43
CA PHE A 60 4.29 -6.28 -1.23
C PHE A 60 5.47 -6.44 -2.17
N ALA A 61 5.31 -5.98 -3.40
CA ALA A 61 6.36 -6.04 -4.42
C ALA A 61 7.59 -5.28 -3.93
N LEU A 62 8.76 -5.93 -4.03
CA LEU A 62 10.03 -5.31 -3.71
C LEU A 62 10.67 -4.83 -5.02
N GLY A 63 10.70 -3.52 -5.24
CA GLY A 63 11.44 -2.97 -6.37
C GLY A 63 12.93 -3.22 -6.21
N ALA A 64 13.57 -3.82 -7.21
CA ALA A 64 15.04 -3.86 -7.32
C ALA A 64 15.59 -2.66 -8.12
N THR A 65 14.74 -2.02 -8.95
CA THR A 65 15.11 -0.98 -9.93
C THR A 65 14.78 0.43 -9.46
N VAL A 66 15.21 1.44 -10.23
CA VAL A 66 15.08 2.88 -9.91
C VAL A 66 13.62 3.37 -9.97
N GLN A 67 12.73 2.73 -10.72
CA GLN A 67 11.33 3.11 -10.81
C GLN A 67 10.53 2.74 -9.56
N ALA A 68 9.62 3.62 -9.13
CA ALA A 68 8.70 3.32 -8.06
C ALA A 68 7.71 2.23 -8.50
N GLN A 69 7.79 1.06 -7.86
CA GLN A 69 6.87 -0.05 -8.13
C GLN A 69 5.54 0.11 -7.40
N THR A 70 5.56 0.57 -6.15
CA THR A 70 4.35 0.83 -5.39
C THR A 70 3.82 2.20 -5.78
N LYS A 71 2.83 2.26 -6.67
CA LYS A 71 2.06 3.47 -6.94
C LYS A 71 0.76 3.41 -6.12
N GLY A 72 0.41 4.52 -5.49
CA GLY A 72 -0.79 4.60 -4.65
C GLY A 72 -0.62 3.96 -3.26
N ILE A 73 -1.72 3.46 -2.70
CA ILE A 73 -1.77 2.81 -1.38
C ILE A 73 -2.20 1.37 -1.58
N TRP A 74 -1.41 0.45 -1.06
CA TRP A 74 -1.65 -1.00 -1.15
C TRP A 74 -1.99 -1.54 0.22
N MET A 75 -2.97 -2.45 0.27
CA MET A 75 -3.40 -3.09 1.49
C MET A 75 -3.14 -4.60 1.46
N ARG A 76 -2.92 -5.18 2.62
CA ARG A 76 -2.96 -6.63 2.83
C ARG A 76 -3.72 -6.92 4.12
N CYS A 77 -4.71 -7.80 4.04
CA CYS A 77 -5.52 -8.22 5.18
C CYS A 77 -5.08 -9.61 5.64
N LEU A 78 -4.84 -9.78 6.93
CA LEU A 78 -4.37 -11.03 7.54
C LEU A 78 -4.92 -11.19 8.96
N PRO A 79 -4.97 -12.41 9.52
CA PRO A 79 -5.29 -12.61 10.92
C PRO A 79 -4.28 -11.86 11.82
N HIS A 80 -4.75 -11.22 12.88
CA HIS A 80 -3.85 -10.55 13.82
C HIS A 80 -3.01 -11.59 14.58
N PRO A 81 -1.67 -11.44 14.68
CA PRO A 81 -0.78 -12.49 15.20
C PRO A 81 -0.96 -12.81 16.68
N THR A 82 -1.50 -11.87 17.47
CA THR A 82 -1.66 -12.02 18.93
C THR A 82 -3.07 -11.74 19.44
N MET A 83 -4.00 -11.30 18.58
CA MET A 83 -5.37 -10.94 18.97
C MET A 83 -6.34 -11.80 18.17
N ALA A 84 -6.81 -12.88 18.80
CA ALA A 84 -7.78 -13.77 18.17
C ALA A 84 -9.05 -13.01 17.78
N GLY A 85 -9.64 -13.37 16.64
CA GLY A 85 -10.86 -12.72 16.14
C GLY A 85 -10.67 -11.27 15.67
N HIS A 86 -9.43 -10.82 15.43
CA HIS A 86 -9.14 -9.51 14.85
C HIS A 86 -8.46 -9.66 13.49
N THR A 87 -8.76 -8.73 12.59
CA THR A 87 -8.06 -8.60 11.31
C THR A 87 -6.99 -7.51 11.42
N LEU A 88 -5.77 -7.85 11.03
CA LEU A 88 -4.70 -6.88 10.79
C LEU A 88 -4.76 -6.45 9.32
N VAL A 89 -4.82 -5.14 9.07
CA VAL A 89 -4.70 -4.53 7.75
C VAL A 89 -3.38 -3.75 7.70
N VAL A 90 -2.49 -4.19 6.82
CA VAL A 90 -1.17 -3.60 6.61
C VAL A 90 -1.24 -2.73 5.37
N LEU A 91 -0.95 -1.44 5.48
CA LEU A 91 -0.97 -0.45 4.40
C LEU A 91 0.46 -0.03 4.03
N ASP A 92 0.90 -0.42 2.83
CA ASP A 92 2.15 0.05 2.23
C ASP A 92 1.85 1.18 1.24
N THR A 93 2.65 2.24 1.27
CA THR A 93 2.39 3.44 0.48
C THR A 93 3.50 3.73 -0.51
N GLU A 94 3.14 4.40 -1.59
CA GLU A 94 4.08 5.00 -2.52
C GLU A 94 5.10 5.91 -1.80
N GLY A 95 6.32 5.90 -2.32
CA GLY A 95 7.38 6.74 -1.80
C GLY A 95 7.17 8.22 -2.11
N LEU A 96 7.33 9.05 -1.08
CA LEU A 96 7.41 10.50 -1.27
C LEU A 96 8.67 10.89 -2.04
N GLY A 97 8.59 11.93 -2.88
CA GLY A 97 9.73 12.44 -3.65
C GLY A 97 10.12 11.60 -4.86
N ASP A 98 9.22 10.73 -5.34
CA ASP A 98 9.41 10.01 -6.59
C ASP A 98 9.50 11.00 -7.76
N VAL A 99 10.64 10.99 -8.45
CA VAL A 99 11.01 11.96 -9.50
C VAL A 99 10.02 11.94 -10.67
N GLU A 100 9.34 10.80 -10.91
CA GLU A 100 8.29 10.66 -11.91
C GLU A 100 7.03 11.51 -11.61
N LYS A 101 6.84 11.97 -10.37
CA LYS A 101 5.72 12.83 -9.95
C LYS A 101 6.07 14.29 -9.74
N VAL A 102 7.35 14.66 -9.86
CA VAL A 102 7.82 16.04 -9.62
C VAL A 102 7.63 16.95 -10.85
N SER A 103 7.12 16.43 -11.97
CA SER A 103 7.11 17.15 -13.27
C SER A 103 5.73 17.41 -13.91
N GLN A 104 4.66 17.63 -13.14
CA GLN A 104 3.35 18.06 -13.69
C GLN A 104 2.76 19.33 -13.06
N GLN A 105 3.59 20.25 -12.59
CA GLN A 105 3.15 21.65 -12.49
C GLN A 105 3.68 22.39 -13.71
N PRO A 106 2.82 22.81 -14.67
CA PRO A 106 3.25 23.85 -15.60
C PRO A 106 3.50 25.10 -14.77
N GLU A 107 4.73 25.62 -14.83
CA GLU A 107 5.02 26.97 -14.36
C GLU A 107 4.06 27.93 -15.08
N VAL A 108 3.08 28.45 -14.33
CA VAL A 108 2.23 29.53 -14.80
C VAL A 108 3.04 30.80 -14.58
N ASN A 109 3.69 31.28 -15.65
CA ASN A 109 4.14 32.67 -15.74
C ASN A 109 2.93 33.57 -16.05
#